data_AF-A0A7J6LS30-F1
#
_entry.id   AF-A0A7J6LS30-F1
#
_cell.length_a   1.000
_cell.length_b   1.000
_cell.length_c   1.000
_cell.angle_alpha   90.00
_cell.angle_beta   90.00
_cell.angle_gamma   90.00
#
_symmetry.space_group_name_H-M   'P 1'
#
loop_
_entity.id
_entity.type
_entity.pdbx_description
1 polymer ?
#
loop_
_entity_poly.entity_id
_entity_poly.type
_entity_poly.pdbx_seq_one_letter_code
_entity_poly.pdbx_strand_id
1 'polypeptide(L)'
;MLIGEVVSEIGNIDRTYLVALSAEAQGIGKTLQSTKTRYTWKIEIVDDRAIASGGRRDYKLHILEMTYSRLSGKKKVSFDGVVRYSIQTPKSSAFEFNMVLEGRLLSIVPQGDDYVLRIDGMAFEFFEARPPPPPVLAKPISYPINTVRSPQDDSAGLDKLSPPSLETTAVLSYAKGEEDFLAGAVLDPFGDQHAEESLKEEANEEAKLWGLPPPVAFTDDT
;
A
#
# COMPACT_ATOMS: atom_id res chain seq x y z
N MET A 1 -24.03 22.36 41.75
CA MET A 1 -23.74 23.07 40.49
C MET A 1 -22.42 22.50 39.98
N LEU A 2 -22.49 21.57 39.02
CA LEU A 2 -21.33 20.86 38.46
C LEU A 2 -21.00 21.53 37.12
N ILE A 3 -19.85 22.18 37.03
CA ILE A 3 -19.35 22.72 35.77
C ILE A 3 -18.72 21.54 35.04
N GLY A 4 -19.42 21.02 34.03
CA GLY A 4 -18.89 19.99 33.14
C GLY A 4 -17.75 20.57 32.33
N GLU A 5 -16.54 20.05 32.55
CA GLU A 5 -15.37 20.33 31.75
C GLU A 5 -15.56 19.68 30.38
N VAL A 6 -15.96 20.46 29.38
CA VAL A 6 -15.98 20.04 27.98
C VAL A 6 -14.53 20.01 27.52
N VAL A 7 -13.84 18.90 27.80
CA VAL A 7 -12.54 18.59 27.21
C VAL A 7 -12.78 18.45 25.72
N SER A 8 -12.43 19.51 24.99
CA SER A 8 -12.46 19.50 23.53
C SER A 8 -11.42 18.46 23.10
N GLU A 9 -11.86 17.33 22.54
CA GLU A 9 -11.03 16.44 21.74
C GLU A 9 -10.53 17.22 20.52
N ILE A 10 -9.53 18.08 20.74
CA ILE A 10 -8.75 18.65 19.66
C ILE A 10 -8.02 17.46 19.06
N GLY A 11 -8.56 16.98 17.94
CA GLY A 11 -8.14 15.76 17.26
C GLY A 11 -6.63 15.65 17.28
N ASN A 12 -6.15 14.51 17.77
CA ASN A 12 -4.76 14.13 17.71
C ASN A 12 -4.43 13.90 16.23
N ILE A 13 -4.18 14.99 15.49
CA ILE A 13 -3.78 14.94 14.09
C ILE A 13 -2.47 14.16 14.10
N ASP A 14 -2.50 12.90 13.65
CA ASP A 14 -1.30 12.12 13.39
C ASP A 14 -0.41 12.98 12.49
N ARG A 15 0.67 13.52 13.07
CA ARG A 15 1.66 14.33 12.34
C ARG A 15 2.72 13.45 11.68
N THR A 16 2.33 12.24 11.33
CA THR A 16 3.17 11.32 10.59
C THR A 16 3.02 11.63 9.12
N TYR A 17 4.13 11.98 8.46
CA TYR A 17 4.12 12.17 7.02
C TYR A 17 5.21 11.34 6.34
N LEU A 18 4.91 10.91 5.12
CA LEU A 18 5.85 10.17 4.28
C LEU A 18 6.69 11.15 3.46
N VAL A 19 7.93 10.76 3.23
CA VAL A 19 8.88 11.45 2.35
C VAL A 19 9.39 10.44 1.32
N ALA A 20 9.15 10.73 0.05
CA ALA A 20 9.74 9.98 -1.06
C ALA A 20 11.20 10.43 -1.24
N LEU A 21 12.16 9.54 -1.01
CA LEU A 21 13.59 9.90 -1.07
C LEU A 21 14.22 9.58 -2.43
N SER A 22 14.05 8.35 -2.91
CA SER A 22 14.65 7.90 -4.17
C SER A 22 13.93 6.70 -4.75
N ALA A 23 13.90 6.64 -6.08
CA ALA A 23 13.49 5.47 -6.86
C ALA A 23 14.67 5.05 -7.76
N GLU A 24 14.95 3.75 -7.81
CA GLU A 24 16.01 3.19 -8.64
C GLU A 24 15.53 1.91 -9.31
N ALA A 25 15.87 1.74 -10.59
CA ALA A 25 15.68 0.51 -11.34
C ALA A 25 17.05 -0.03 -11.77
N GLN A 26 17.35 -1.27 -11.38
CA GLN A 26 18.62 -1.93 -11.67
C GLN A 26 18.36 -3.26 -12.37
N GLY A 27 18.93 -3.42 -13.56
CA GLY A 27 19.02 -4.73 -14.20
C GLY A 27 19.95 -5.65 -13.39
N ILE A 28 19.43 -6.76 -12.89
CA ILE A 28 20.18 -7.76 -12.12
C ILE A 28 20.22 -9.09 -12.88
N GLY A 29 21.37 -9.78 -12.86
CA GLY A 29 21.58 -11.04 -13.58
C GLY A 29 23.00 -11.19 -14.11
N LYS A 30 23.43 -12.43 -14.33
CA LYS A 30 24.78 -12.74 -14.84
C LYS A 30 24.88 -12.69 -16.37
N THR A 31 23.75 -12.65 -17.08
CA THR A 31 23.67 -12.70 -18.54
C THR A 31 23.87 -11.32 -19.17
N LEU A 32 24.42 -11.28 -20.39
CA LEU A 32 24.72 -10.04 -21.15
C LEU A 32 23.49 -9.12 -21.32
N GLN A 33 22.28 -9.71 -21.33
CA GLN A 33 21.02 -8.99 -21.16
C GLN A 33 20.46 -9.31 -19.77
N SER A 34 20.25 -8.30 -18.92
CA SER A 34 19.67 -8.48 -17.59
C SER A 34 18.21 -8.92 -17.70
N THR A 35 17.95 -10.19 -17.47
CA THR A 35 16.61 -10.77 -17.57
C THR A 35 15.75 -10.49 -16.33
N LYS A 36 16.37 -10.03 -15.24
CA LYS A 36 15.69 -9.64 -14.01
C LYS A 36 15.92 -8.14 -13.77
N THR A 37 14.90 -7.45 -13.31
CA THR A 37 14.98 -6.03 -12.90
C THR A 37 14.60 -5.92 -11.43
N ARG A 38 15.40 -5.19 -10.67
CA ARG A 38 15.12 -4.80 -9.29
C ARG A 38 14.72 -3.34 -9.26
N TYR A 39 13.56 -3.06 -8.70
CA TYR A 39 13.10 -1.72 -8.39
C TYR A 39 13.23 -1.50 -6.88
N THR A 40 13.79 -0.36 -6.49
CA THR A 40 14.00 0.01 -5.09
C THR A 40 13.44 1.40 -4.86
N TRP A 41 12.53 1.52 -3.89
CA TRP A 41 12.00 2.80 -3.42
C TRP A 41 12.39 3.00 -1.96
N LYS A 42 13.01 4.13 -1.66
CA LYS A 42 13.38 4.53 -0.30
C LYS A 42 12.40 5.58 0.19
N ILE A 43 11.76 5.27 1.31
CA ILE A 43 10.67 6.07 1.88
C ILE A 43 11.05 6.39 3.32
N GLU A 44 10.92 7.65 3.72
CA GLU A 44 11.15 8.04 5.11
C GLU A 44 9.82 8.43 5.75
N ILE A 45 9.57 7.90 6.94
CA ILE A 45 8.45 8.32 7.79
C ILE A 45 9.01 9.29 8.81
N VAL A 46 8.44 10.50 8.85
CA VAL A 46 8.79 11.51 9.84
C VAL A 46 7.65 11.62 10.84
N ASP A 47 7.96 11.46 12.13
CA ASP A 47 7.02 11.72 13.21
C ASP A 47 7.29 13.10 13.84
N ASP A 48 6.43 14.07 13.52
CA ASP A 48 6.53 15.44 14.04
C ASP A 48 6.03 15.57 15.49
N ARG A 49 5.51 14.50 16.12
CA ARG A 49 5.09 14.54 17.54
C ARG A 49 6.26 14.86 18.46
N ALA A 50 7.46 14.36 18.15
CA ALA A 50 8.64 14.58 18.97
C ALA A 50 9.08 16.05 19.00
N ILE A 51 8.79 16.83 17.95
CA ILE A 51 9.16 18.26 17.89
C ILE A 51 8.31 19.08 18.86
N ALA A 52 7.01 18.75 18.98
CA ALA A 52 6.07 19.52 19.79
C ALA A 52 6.42 19.49 21.29
N SER A 53 7.12 18.45 21.75
CA SER A 53 7.60 18.29 23.12
C SER A 53 9.05 18.79 23.33
N GLY A 54 9.66 19.42 22.33
CA GLY A 54 11.06 19.86 22.38
C GLY A 54 12.08 18.71 22.20
N GLY A 55 11.62 17.55 21.73
CA GLY A 55 12.44 16.39 21.40
C GLY A 55 13.10 16.46 20.03
N ARG A 56 13.97 15.48 19.77
CA ARG A 56 14.63 15.28 18.47
C ARG A 56 13.61 14.72 17.47
N ARG A 57 13.68 15.15 16.19
CA ARG A 57 12.90 14.51 15.12
C ARG A 57 13.26 13.03 15.01
N ASP A 58 12.26 12.18 15.19
CA ASP A 58 12.39 10.76 14.91
C ASP A 58 11.98 10.52 13.45
N TYR A 59 12.85 9.82 12.74
CA TYR A 59 12.62 9.42 11.36
C TYR A 59 12.94 7.94 11.22
N LYS A 60 12.16 7.26 10.38
CA LYS A 60 12.36 5.85 10.07
C LYS A 60 12.45 5.65 8.56
N LEU A 61 13.60 5.16 8.11
CA LEU A 61 13.82 4.77 6.73
C LEU A 61 13.20 3.39 6.48
N HIS A 62 12.39 3.33 5.44
CA HIS A 62 11.77 2.13 4.90
C HIS A 62 12.26 1.87 3.48
N ILE A 63 12.44 0.60 3.16
CA ILE A 63 12.88 0.17 1.82
C ILE A 63 11.84 -0.78 1.25
N LEU A 64 11.19 -0.35 0.18
CA LEU A 64 10.31 -1.18 -0.62
C LEU A 64 11.07 -1.64 -1.85
N GLU A 65 11.17 -2.95 -2.05
CA GLU A 65 11.85 -3.54 -3.20
C GLU A 65 10.89 -4.42 -3.98
N MET A 66 10.97 -4.35 -5.30
CA MET A 66 10.33 -5.29 -6.20
C MET A 66 11.38 -5.93 -7.10
N THR A 67 11.33 -7.25 -7.25
CA THR A 67 12.09 -7.96 -8.28
C THR A 67 11.12 -8.54 -9.31
N TYR A 68 11.40 -8.29 -10.59
CA TYR A 68 10.66 -8.85 -11.71
C TYR A 68 11.61 -9.64 -12.63
N SER A 69 11.28 -10.89 -12.88
CA SER A 69 11.96 -11.74 -13.86
C SER A 69 11.17 -11.75 -15.17
N ARG A 70 11.77 -11.21 -16.24
CA ARG A 70 11.15 -11.18 -17.57
C ARG A 70 11.02 -12.57 -18.17
N LEU A 71 11.94 -13.49 -17.88
CA LEU A 71 11.87 -14.85 -18.43
C LEU A 71 10.79 -15.68 -17.74
N SER A 72 10.84 -15.76 -16.40
CA SER A 72 9.93 -16.62 -15.64
C SER A 72 8.60 -15.96 -15.28
N GLY A 73 8.44 -14.65 -15.48
CA GLY A 73 7.25 -13.90 -15.07
C GLY A 73 7.11 -13.72 -13.56
N LYS A 74 8.11 -14.17 -12.78
CA LYS A 74 8.13 -14.11 -11.32
C LYS A 74 8.26 -12.67 -10.83
N LYS A 75 7.36 -12.27 -9.93
CA LYS A 75 7.32 -10.97 -9.27
C LYS A 75 7.40 -11.19 -7.77
N LYS A 76 8.31 -10.48 -7.11
CA LYS A 76 8.54 -10.58 -5.66
C LYS A 76 8.60 -9.18 -5.09
N VAL A 77 7.85 -8.91 -4.03
CA VAL A 77 7.87 -7.64 -3.30
C VAL A 77 8.34 -7.88 -1.87
N SER A 78 9.34 -7.12 -1.45
CA SER A 78 9.84 -7.09 -0.07
C SER A 78 9.73 -5.68 0.51
N PHE A 79 9.39 -5.62 1.80
CA PHE A 79 9.34 -4.38 2.58
C PHE A 79 10.24 -4.55 3.80
N ASP A 80 11.25 -3.69 3.92
CA ASP A 80 12.32 -3.77 4.92
C ASP A 80 13.01 -5.15 4.94
N GLY A 81 13.29 -5.68 3.75
CA GLY A 81 13.92 -7.01 3.57
C GLY A 81 12.98 -8.20 3.80
N VAL A 82 11.77 -8.00 4.31
CA VAL A 82 10.78 -9.07 4.52
C VAL A 82 9.92 -9.22 3.28
N VAL A 83 9.85 -10.43 2.74
CA VAL A 83 9.01 -10.74 1.58
C VAL A 83 7.54 -10.65 1.98
N ARG A 84 6.80 -9.75 1.34
CA ARG A 84 5.36 -9.55 1.57
C ARG A 84 4.51 -10.20 0.50
N TYR A 85 5.04 -10.29 -0.72
CA TYR A 85 4.32 -10.83 -1.85
C TYR A 85 5.27 -11.56 -2.81
N SER A 86 4.82 -12.68 -3.35
CA SER A 86 5.56 -13.43 -4.36
C SER A 86 4.57 -14.18 -5.23
N ILE A 87 4.59 -13.92 -6.53
CA ILE A 87 3.73 -14.60 -7.50
C ILE A 87 4.52 -14.91 -8.76
N GLN A 88 4.13 -15.97 -9.44
CA GLN A 88 4.54 -16.24 -10.81
C GLN A 88 3.30 -16.06 -11.69
N THR A 89 3.32 -15.04 -12.54
CA THR A 89 2.21 -14.74 -13.47
C THR A 89 2.73 -14.72 -14.90
N PRO A 90 1.93 -15.14 -15.89
CA PRO A 90 2.23 -14.90 -17.30
C PRO A 90 2.54 -13.42 -17.57
N LYS A 91 3.36 -13.16 -18.59
CA LYS A 91 3.78 -11.80 -18.98
C LYS A 91 2.60 -10.86 -19.25
N SER A 92 1.47 -11.38 -19.71
CA SER A 92 0.26 -10.63 -20.08
C SER A 92 -0.66 -10.30 -18.89
N SER A 93 -0.35 -10.76 -17.68
CA SER A 93 -1.22 -10.54 -16.52
C SER A 93 -1.02 -9.14 -15.92
N ALA A 94 -2.13 -8.47 -15.66
CA ALA A 94 -2.13 -7.25 -14.87
C ALA A 94 -1.61 -7.55 -13.46
N PHE A 95 -0.52 -6.90 -13.08
CA PHE A 95 0.04 -6.98 -11.73
C PHE A 95 -0.28 -5.70 -10.99
N GLU A 96 -0.77 -5.81 -9.77
CA GLU A 96 -0.90 -4.69 -8.85
C GLU A 96 -0.59 -5.20 -7.45
N PHE A 97 0.22 -4.45 -6.71
CA PHE A 97 0.50 -4.74 -5.31
C PHE A 97 0.19 -3.51 -4.46
N ASN A 98 -0.68 -3.69 -3.47
CA ASN A 98 -1.15 -2.62 -2.60
C ASN A 98 -0.78 -2.92 -1.15
N MET A 99 -0.33 -1.90 -0.42
CA MET A 99 -0.11 -1.98 1.02
C MET A 99 -0.38 -0.63 1.70
N VAL A 100 -0.80 -0.66 2.96
CA VAL A 100 -1.00 0.54 3.77
C VAL A 100 0.22 0.73 4.69
N LEU A 101 0.79 1.94 4.69
CA LEU A 101 1.90 2.34 5.56
C LEU A 101 1.53 3.67 6.23
N GLU A 102 1.40 3.68 7.56
CA GLU A 102 1.04 4.88 8.34
C GLU A 102 -0.20 5.63 7.78
N GLY A 103 -1.25 4.88 7.44
CA GLY A 103 -2.50 5.45 6.90
C GLY A 103 -2.44 5.92 5.44
N ARG A 104 -1.33 5.68 4.75
CA ARG A 104 -1.14 6.02 3.33
C ARG A 104 -1.14 4.77 2.47
N LEU A 105 -1.75 4.83 1.29
CA LEU A 105 -1.82 3.72 0.36
C LEU A 105 -0.62 3.73 -0.58
N LEU A 106 0.21 2.69 -0.49
CA LEU A 106 1.32 2.44 -1.40
C LEU A 106 0.85 1.41 -2.43
N SER A 107 1.04 1.71 -3.71
CA SER A 107 0.64 0.84 -4.81
C SER A 107 1.75 0.71 -5.84
N ILE A 108 2.14 -0.52 -6.18
CA ILE A 108 3.07 -0.81 -7.27
C ILE A 108 2.25 -1.23 -8.47
N VAL A 109 2.35 -0.45 -9.54
CA VAL A 109 1.58 -0.64 -10.77
C VAL A 109 2.50 -0.67 -12.00
N PRO A 110 2.14 -1.41 -13.06
CA PRO A 110 2.87 -1.40 -14.32
C PRO A 110 2.73 -0.05 -15.02
N GLN A 111 3.81 0.42 -15.63
CA GLN A 111 3.85 1.60 -16.48
C GLN A 111 4.76 1.31 -17.68
N GLY A 112 4.16 0.90 -18.80
CA GLY A 112 4.90 0.38 -19.94
C GLY A 112 5.55 -0.96 -19.61
N ASP A 113 6.86 -1.05 -19.84
CA ASP A 113 7.66 -2.25 -19.51
C ASP A 113 8.21 -2.25 -18.06
N ASP A 114 8.02 -1.13 -17.35
CA ASP A 114 8.53 -0.89 -16.01
C ASP A 114 7.42 -0.92 -14.95
N TYR A 115 7.83 -0.77 -13.69
CA TYR A 115 6.91 -0.64 -12.55
C TYR A 115 7.19 0.67 -11.82
N VAL A 116 6.13 1.32 -11.38
CA VAL A 116 6.21 2.53 -10.58
C VAL A 116 5.47 2.36 -9.26
N LEU A 117 6.03 2.96 -8.22
CA LEU A 117 5.36 3.14 -6.96
C LEU A 117 4.47 4.38 -7.03
N ARG A 118 3.26 4.27 -6.48
CA ARG A 118 2.35 5.38 -6.24
C ARG A 118 2.01 5.47 -4.77
N ILE A 119 1.91 6.69 -4.26
CA ILE A 119 1.47 7.00 -2.88
C ILE A 119 0.17 7.78 -2.99
N ASP A 120 -0.91 7.23 -2.44
CA ASP A 120 -2.27 7.77 -2.54
C ASP A 120 -2.69 8.08 -4.00
N GLY A 121 -2.29 7.20 -4.92
CA GLY A 121 -2.59 7.33 -6.35
C GLY A 121 -1.66 8.27 -7.13
N MET A 122 -0.79 9.05 -6.48
CA MET A 122 0.20 9.91 -7.13
C MET A 122 1.50 9.15 -7.38
N ALA A 123 2.16 9.35 -8.52
CA ALA A 123 3.45 8.71 -8.79
C ALA A 123 4.53 9.18 -7.81
N PHE A 124 5.39 8.26 -7.39
CA PHE A 124 6.40 8.47 -6.36
C PHE A 124 7.32 9.67 -6.63
N GLU A 125 7.68 9.91 -7.89
CA GLU A 125 8.55 11.02 -8.32
C GLU A 125 7.91 12.40 -8.13
N PHE A 126 6.57 12.46 -8.14
CA PHE A 126 5.82 13.70 -7.94
C PHE A 126 5.29 13.84 -6.51
N PHE A 127 5.62 12.90 -5.63
CA PHE A 127 5.19 12.95 -4.25
C PHE A 127 6.02 13.98 -3.48
N GLU A 128 5.59 15.24 -3.53
CA GLU A 128 6.09 16.27 -2.62
C GLU A 128 5.65 15.93 -1.20
N ALA A 129 6.62 15.63 -0.34
CA ALA A 129 6.41 15.55 1.09
C ALA A 129 6.03 16.94 1.60
N ARG A 130 4.73 17.25 1.63
CA ARG A 130 4.27 18.49 2.26
C ARG A 130 4.24 18.25 3.76
N PRO A 131 5.05 18.98 4.55
CA PRO A 131 4.82 18.99 5.98
C PRO A 131 3.36 19.42 6.21
N PRO A 132 2.66 18.85 7.20
CA PRO A 132 1.31 19.27 7.51
C PRO A 132 1.33 20.80 7.70
N PRO A 133 0.33 21.54 7.18
CA PRO A 133 0.27 22.97 7.41
C PRO A 133 0.38 23.21 8.92
N PRO A 134 1.16 24.22 9.36
CA PRO A 134 1.27 24.52 10.78
C PRO A 134 -0.15 24.63 11.34
N PRO A 135 -0.42 24.11 12.55
CA PRO A 135 -1.74 24.21 13.15
C PRO A 135 -2.14 25.67 13.06
N VAL A 136 -3.19 25.94 12.30
CA VAL A 136 -3.68 27.30 12.12
C VAL A 136 -3.98 27.74 13.54
N LEU A 137 -3.16 28.65 14.08
CA LEU A 137 -3.42 29.24 15.39
C LEU A 137 -4.78 29.89 15.17
N ALA A 138 -5.85 29.22 15.63
CA ALA A 138 -7.20 29.67 15.44
C ALA A 138 -7.20 31.05 16.08
N LYS A 139 -7.16 32.08 15.23
CA LYS A 139 -7.14 33.47 15.66
C LYS A 139 -8.33 33.54 16.60
N PRO A 140 -8.15 33.88 17.89
CA PRO A 140 -9.21 33.73 18.87
C PRO A 140 -10.44 34.40 18.27
N ILE A 141 -11.44 33.59 17.95
CA ILE A 141 -12.68 34.09 17.40
C ILE A 141 -13.19 34.95 18.53
N SER A 142 -13.04 36.27 18.36
CA SER A 142 -13.66 37.23 19.24
C SER A 142 -15.14 37.10 18.95
N TYR A 143 -15.76 36.13 19.60
CA TYR A 143 -17.20 36.08 19.65
C TYR A 143 -17.60 37.41 20.26
N PRO A 144 -18.43 38.22 19.58
CA PRO A 144 -19.03 39.35 20.26
C PRO A 144 -19.69 38.77 21.52
N ILE A 145 -19.24 39.24 22.68
CA ILE A 145 -19.88 38.94 23.95
C ILE A 145 -21.26 39.58 23.84
N ASN A 146 -22.23 38.84 23.28
CA ASN A 146 -23.62 39.17 23.45
C ASN A 146 -23.84 39.04 24.95
N THR A 147 -23.90 40.20 25.62
CA THR A 147 -24.31 40.29 27.01
C THR A 147 -25.65 39.57 27.11
N VAL A 148 -25.61 38.34 27.62
CA VAL A 148 -26.80 37.57 27.96
C VAL A 148 -27.48 38.37 29.05
N ARG A 149 -28.50 39.14 28.66
CA ARG A 149 -29.50 39.60 29.63
C ARG A 149 -30.14 38.34 30.17
N SER A 150 -30.08 38.19 31.49
CA SER A 150 -30.67 37.07 32.20
C SER A 150 -32.09 36.83 31.71
N PRO A 151 -32.48 35.56 31.47
CA PRO A 151 -33.87 35.24 31.17
C PRO A 151 -34.70 35.62 32.40
N GLN A 152 -35.70 36.47 32.19
CA GLN A 152 -36.82 36.52 33.12
C GLN A 152 -37.56 35.19 33.02
N ASP A 153 -37.74 34.60 34.19
CA ASP A 153 -38.62 33.47 34.47
C ASP A 153 -40.02 33.76 33.92
N ASP A 154 -40.37 33.16 32.78
CA ASP A 154 -41.76 32.97 32.38
C ASP A 154 -41.99 31.48 32.17
N SER A 155 -42.36 30.86 33.28
CA SER A 155 -42.81 29.48 33.38
C SER A 155 -44.26 29.38 32.89
N ALA A 156 -44.47 28.84 31.69
CA ALA A 156 -45.66 28.05 31.34
C ALA A 156 -45.56 27.55 29.88
N GLY A 157 -45.71 26.24 29.70
CA GLY A 157 -46.00 25.68 28.37
C GLY A 157 -45.28 24.38 28.07
N LEU A 158 -45.68 23.31 28.76
CA LEU A 158 -45.54 21.95 28.28
C LEU A 158 -46.14 21.88 26.87
N ASP A 159 -45.36 21.50 25.85
CA ASP A 159 -45.91 20.61 24.83
C ASP A 159 -44.85 19.77 24.13
N LYS A 160 -45.23 18.51 23.96
CA LYS A 160 -44.47 17.35 23.50
C LYS A 160 -44.05 17.51 22.04
N LEU A 161 -42.79 17.26 21.72
CA LEU A 161 -42.40 16.89 20.36
C LEU A 161 -41.49 15.66 20.37
N SER A 162 -42.00 14.60 19.75
CA SER A 162 -41.39 13.29 19.53
C SER A 162 -40.08 13.36 18.75
N PRO A 163 -39.14 12.42 18.97
CA PRO A 163 -38.00 12.25 18.08
C PRO A 163 -38.43 11.58 16.76
N PRO A 164 -37.90 12.01 15.60
CA PRO A 164 -38.08 11.29 14.35
C PRO A 164 -37.22 10.02 14.33
N SER A 165 -37.87 8.90 14.05
CA SER A 165 -37.24 7.60 13.75
C SER A 165 -36.51 7.66 12.41
N LEU A 166 -35.19 7.46 12.44
CA LEU A 166 -34.38 7.26 11.24
C LEU A 166 -34.34 5.77 10.90
N GLU A 167 -35.17 5.37 9.94
CA GLU A 167 -35.00 4.12 9.20
C GLU A 167 -34.02 4.39 8.04
N THR A 168 -32.84 3.78 8.07
CA THR A 168 -31.95 3.74 6.90
C THR A 168 -31.70 2.29 6.53
N THR A 169 -32.48 1.80 5.58
CA THR A 169 -32.28 0.52 4.90
C THR A 169 -31.29 0.73 3.76
N ALA A 170 -30.07 0.21 3.87
CA ALA A 170 -29.14 0.12 2.75
C ALA A 170 -29.03 -1.34 2.32
N VAL A 171 -29.77 -1.69 1.26
CA VAL A 171 -29.63 -2.95 0.53
C VAL A 171 -28.51 -2.76 -0.50
N LEU A 172 -27.38 -3.44 -0.32
CA LEU A 172 -26.33 -3.56 -1.34
C LEU A 172 -26.33 -5.00 -1.86
N SER A 173 -27.07 -5.22 -2.94
CA SER A 173 -27.00 -6.42 -3.76
C SER A 173 -25.89 -6.24 -4.81
N TYR A 174 -24.79 -6.98 -4.67
CA TYR A 174 -23.81 -7.10 -5.75
C TYR A 174 -24.16 -8.30 -6.63
N ALA A 175 -24.43 -7.99 -7.90
CA ALA A 175 -24.67 -8.95 -8.96
C ALA A 175 -23.39 -9.74 -9.25
N LYS A 176 -23.50 -11.07 -9.15
CA LYS A 176 -22.54 -12.05 -9.61
C LYS A 176 -22.62 -12.13 -11.14
N GLY A 177 -21.67 -11.51 -11.83
CA GLY A 177 -21.46 -11.68 -13.26
C GLY A 177 -20.59 -12.91 -13.51
N GLU A 178 -21.21 -14.02 -13.83
CA GLU A 178 -20.61 -15.15 -14.55
C GLU A 178 -20.58 -14.77 -16.03
N GLU A 179 -19.40 -14.70 -16.64
CA GLU A 179 -19.29 -14.91 -18.09
C GLU A 179 -18.05 -15.74 -18.41
N ASP A 180 -18.36 -16.87 -19.03
CA ASP A 180 -17.48 -17.88 -19.58
C ASP A 180 -16.50 -17.28 -20.58
N PHE A 181 -15.20 -17.56 -20.42
CA PHE A 181 -14.26 -17.45 -21.53
C PHE A 181 -13.68 -18.81 -21.88
N LEU A 182 -13.95 -19.15 -23.13
CA LEU A 182 -13.76 -20.42 -23.79
C LEU A 182 -12.30 -20.90 -23.76
N ALA A 183 -12.14 -22.16 -23.38
CA ALA A 183 -10.98 -22.98 -23.65
C ALA A 183 -10.80 -23.15 -25.17
N GLY A 184 -9.57 -22.96 -25.67
CA GLY A 184 -9.27 -23.13 -27.08
C GLY A 184 -7.82 -22.86 -27.44
N ALA A 185 -6.87 -23.46 -26.72
CA ALA A 185 -5.48 -23.54 -27.19
C ALA A 185 -5.17 -25.01 -27.54
N VAL A 186 -5.13 -25.24 -28.84
CA VAL A 186 -4.61 -26.45 -29.48
C VAL A 186 -3.14 -26.60 -29.08
N LEU A 187 -2.82 -27.64 -28.33
CA LEU A 187 -1.44 -28.01 -28.03
C LEU A 187 -0.87 -28.74 -29.26
N ASP A 188 0.15 -28.15 -29.87
CA ASP A 188 1.03 -28.83 -30.82
C ASP A 188 1.80 -29.94 -30.07
N PRO A 189 1.70 -31.22 -30.47
CA PRO A 189 2.33 -32.33 -29.76
C PRO A 189 3.79 -32.59 -30.18
N PHE A 190 4.43 -31.71 -30.95
CA PHE A 190 5.83 -31.87 -31.32
C PHE A 190 6.75 -31.14 -30.34
N GLY A 191 7.07 -31.89 -29.28
CA GLY A 191 7.95 -31.51 -28.19
C GLY A 191 9.32 -31.03 -28.65
N ASP A 192 9.67 -29.85 -28.15
CA ASP A 192 11.02 -29.30 -28.17
C ASP A 192 11.78 -29.87 -26.96
N GLN A 193 12.34 -31.08 -27.11
CA GLN A 193 13.10 -31.77 -26.05
C GLN A 193 14.30 -30.96 -25.54
N HIS A 194 14.69 -29.90 -26.24
CA HIS A 194 15.75 -28.98 -25.82
C HIS A 194 15.35 -28.02 -24.69
N ALA A 195 14.04 -27.77 -24.50
CA ALA A 195 13.57 -26.83 -23.47
C ALA A 195 13.56 -27.45 -22.06
N GLU A 196 13.35 -28.76 -21.94
CA GLU A 196 13.30 -29.44 -20.64
C GLU A 196 14.69 -29.60 -19.98
N GLU A 197 15.75 -29.71 -20.78
CA GLU A 197 17.11 -29.83 -20.26
C GLU A 197 17.59 -28.51 -19.64
N SER A 198 17.24 -27.38 -20.26
CA SER A 198 17.62 -26.05 -19.79
C SER A 198 16.91 -25.66 -18.47
N LEU A 199 15.67 -26.09 -18.27
CA LEU A 199 14.93 -25.86 -17.02
C LEU A 199 15.48 -26.68 -15.83
N LYS A 200 16.01 -27.89 -16.09
CA LYS A 200 16.63 -28.72 -15.04
C LYS A 200 17.96 -28.14 -14.55
N GLU A 201 18.73 -27.53 -15.44
CA GLU A 201 20.01 -26.89 -15.08
C GLU A 201 19.79 -25.62 -14.24
N GLU A 202 18.79 -24.79 -14.57
CA GLU A 202 18.46 -23.58 -13.80
C GLU A 202 17.93 -23.90 -12.38
N ALA A 203 17.11 -24.94 -12.24
CA ALA A 203 16.59 -25.38 -10.93
C ALA A 203 17.71 -25.87 -9.98
N ASN A 204 18.76 -26.49 -10.55
CA ASN A 204 19.91 -26.99 -9.77
C ASN A 204 20.83 -25.83 -9.32
N GLU A 205 21.01 -24.79 -10.16
CA GLU A 205 21.74 -23.57 -9.78
C GLU A 205 21.03 -22.77 -8.68
N GLU A 206 19.69 -22.65 -8.73
CA GLU A 206 18.94 -21.98 -7.66
C GLU A 206 19.02 -22.78 -6.34
N ALA A 207 18.86 -24.11 -6.36
CA ALA A 207 18.99 -24.93 -5.15
C ALA A 207 20.37 -24.75 -4.48
N LYS A 208 21.44 -24.66 -5.28
CA LYS A 208 22.81 -24.43 -4.80
C LYS A 208 23.01 -23.04 -4.19
N LEU A 209 22.34 -22.01 -4.73
CA LEU A 209 22.39 -20.64 -4.18
C LEU A 209 21.69 -20.53 -2.82
N TRP A 210 20.65 -21.35 -2.58
CA TRP A 210 19.85 -21.33 -1.36
C TRP A 210 20.24 -22.41 -0.33
N GLY A 211 21.28 -23.22 -0.61
CA GLY A 211 21.69 -24.32 0.27
C GLY A 211 20.66 -25.44 0.39
N LEU A 212 19.75 -25.56 -0.60
CA LEU A 212 18.75 -26.63 -0.64
C LEU A 212 19.37 -27.89 -1.27
N PRO A 213 19.03 -29.09 -0.79
CA PRO A 213 19.48 -30.32 -1.42
C PRO A 213 18.94 -30.40 -2.86
N PRO A 214 19.71 -30.96 -3.81
CA PRO A 214 19.26 -31.10 -5.19
C PRO A 214 17.99 -31.96 -5.26
N PRO A 215 17.06 -31.69 -6.20
CA PRO A 215 15.87 -32.48 -6.37
C PRO A 215 16.26 -33.93 -6.70
N VAL A 216 15.75 -34.89 -5.90
CA VAL A 216 15.96 -36.32 -6.12
C VAL A 216 15.24 -36.70 -7.40
N ALA A 217 15.99 -37.15 -8.41
CA ALA A 217 15.39 -37.65 -9.65
C ALA A 217 14.58 -38.91 -9.31
N PHE A 218 13.27 -38.87 -9.58
CA PHE A 218 12.44 -40.08 -9.60
C PHE A 218 12.85 -40.91 -10.81
N THR A 219 13.66 -41.93 -10.59
CA THR A 219 13.85 -43.00 -11.58
C THR A 219 12.70 -43.98 -11.40
N ASP A 220 11.77 -44.02 -12.36
CA ASP A 220 10.82 -45.12 -12.46
C ASP A 220 11.61 -46.37 -12.88
N ASP A 221 11.80 -47.30 -11.94
CA ASP A 221 12.29 -48.66 -12.25
C ASP A 221 11.15 -49.40 -12.97
N THR A 222 11.33 -49.64 -14.27
CA THR A 222 10.48 -50.54 -15.07
C THR A 222 11.32 -51.52 -15.88
#